data_AF-A0A3D9ASI1-F1
#
_entry.id   AF-A0A3D9ASI1-F1
#
_cell.length_a   1.000
_cell.length_b   1.000
_cell.length_c   1.000
_cell.angle_alpha   90.00
_cell.angle_beta   90.00
_cell.angle_gamma   90.00
#
_symmetry.space_group_name_H-M   'P 1'
#
loop_
_entity.id
_entity.type
_entity.pdbx_description
1 polymer ?
#
loop_
_entity_poly.entity_id
_entity_poly.type
_entity_poly.pdbx_seq_one_letter_code
_entity_poly.pdbx_strand_id
1 'polypeptide(L)'
;MEFLGRYLTNFLFIDISVTPFTNTLPINNLLLDIGQSKSIDVIYINILENEVKPVKQLYGRKKKDQYLYDNLDTEFSSSITVDQKGIVKSDPDLFELVLED
;
A
#
# COMPACT_ATOMS: atom_id res chain seq x y z
N MET A 1 -25.11 9.11 1.19
CA MET A 1 -24.13 8.38 0.34
C MET A 1 -24.20 8.84 -1.12
N GLU A 2 -24.33 10.14 -1.38
CA GLU A 2 -24.28 10.69 -2.74
C GLU A 2 -23.44 11.98 -2.72
N PHE A 3 -22.10 11.87 -2.68
CA PHE A 3 -21.23 13.01 -3.08
C PHE A 3 -19.74 12.68 -3.34
N LEU A 4 -19.35 11.43 -3.64
CA LEU A 4 -17.92 11.11 -3.89
C LEU A 4 -17.59 10.74 -5.33
N GLY A 5 -18.57 10.31 -6.12
CA GLY A 5 -18.33 9.73 -7.46
C GLY A 5 -17.77 10.68 -8.53
N ARG A 6 -17.76 12.00 -8.31
CA ARG A 6 -17.27 12.98 -9.32
C ARG A 6 -15.82 13.41 -9.14
N TYR A 7 -15.15 13.08 -8.04
CA TYR A 7 -13.81 13.64 -7.73
C TYR A 7 -12.67 12.61 -7.63
N LEU A 8 -12.95 11.31 -7.73
CA LEU A 8 -11.96 10.24 -7.62
C LEU A 8 -11.76 9.55 -8.98
N THR A 9 -11.23 10.29 -9.95
CA THR A 9 -10.91 9.77 -11.28
C THR A 9 -9.40 9.74 -11.50
N ASN A 10 -8.91 8.79 -12.30
CA ASN A 10 -7.50 8.63 -12.68
C ASN A 10 -6.54 8.08 -11.60
N PHE A 11 -7.05 7.31 -10.64
CA PHE A 11 -6.21 6.56 -9.70
C PHE A 11 -6.05 5.12 -10.18
N LEU A 12 -4.81 4.64 -10.21
CA LEU A 12 -4.51 3.27 -10.65
C LEU A 12 -4.66 2.25 -9.51
N PHE A 13 -4.54 2.71 -8.26
CA PHE A 13 -4.52 1.85 -7.09
C PHE A 13 -5.48 2.34 -6.01
N ILE A 14 -5.92 1.39 -5.19
CA ILE A 14 -6.66 1.62 -3.95
C ILE A 14 -5.82 1.13 -2.79
N ASP A 15 -6.01 1.76 -1.64
CA ASP A 15 -5.49 1.31 -0.36
C ASP A 15 -6.64 1.23 0.64
N ILE A 16 -6.75 0.13 1.38
CA ILE A 16 -7.86 -0.14 2.29
C ILE A 16 -7.27 -0.33 3.67
N SER A 17 -7.77 0.42 4.66
CA SER A 17 -7.31 0.24 6.04
C SER A 17 -7.64 -1.15 6.57
N VAL A 18 -6.88 -1.61 7.56
CA VAL A 18 -7.07 -2.92 8.20
C VAL A 18 -6.78 -4.12 7.25
N THR A 19 -6.07 -3.91 6.15
CA THR A 19 -5.50 -5.01 5.35
C THR A 19 -4.17 -4.61 4.72
N PRO A 20 -3.16 -5.51 4.69
CA PRO A 20 -1.93 -5.23 3.96
C PRO A 20 -2.03 -5.61 2.48
N PHE A 21 -3.12 -6.26 2.05
CA PHE A 21 -3.22 -6.88 0.74
C PHE A 21 -3.16 -5.86 -0.41
N THR A 22 -3.68 -4.65 -0.19
CA THR A 22 -3.66 -3.58 -1.20
C THR A 22 -2.25 -3.13 -1.57
N ASN A 23 -1.27 -3.29 -0.68
CA ASN A 23 0.15 -3.02 -0.98
C ASN A 23 0.70 -3.89 -2.12
N THR A 24 0.09 -5.06 -2.37
CA THR A 24 0.47 -5.94 -3.48
C THR A 24 0.24 -5.29 -4.85
N LEU A 25 -0.75 -4.40 -4.97
CA LEU A 25 -1.09 -3.72 -6.23
C LEU A 25 0.07 -2.86 -6.75
N PRO A 26 0.59 -1.86 -5.99
CA PRO A 26 1.74 -1.08 -6.43
C PRO A 26 3.04 -1.89 -6.45
N ILE A 27 3.26 -2.81 -5.51
CA ILE A 27 4.47 -3.64 -5.48
C ILE A 27 4.65 -4.41 -6.79
N ASN A 28 3.58 -5.00 -7.32
CA ASN A 28 3.63 -5.77 -8.56
C ASN A 28 3.61 -4.92 -9.83
N ASN A 29 3.03 -3.72 -9.79
CA ASN A 29 2.84 -2.90 -10.98
C ASN A 29 3.97 -1.89 -11.21
N LEU A 30 4.61 -1.40 -10.14
CA LEU A 30 5.69 -0.42 -10.25
C LEU A 30 6.99 -1.00 -10.79
N LEU A 31 7.18 -2.33 -10.72
CA LEU A 31 8.34 -3.06 -11.25
C LEU A 31 9.69 -2.44 -10.84
N LEU A 32 9.79 -1.96 -9.60
CA LEU A 32 10.98 -1.29 -9.09
C LEU A 32 12.18 -2.24 -9.04
N ASP A 33 13.34 -1.76 -9.50
CA ASP A 33 14.62 -2.40 -9.21
C ASP A 33 15.05 -2.13 -7.76
N ILE A 34 15.95 -2.97 -7.22
CA ILE A 34 16.52 -2.74 -5.89
C ILE A 34 17.24 -1.39 -5.87
N GLY A 35 16.90 -0.57 -4.86
CA GLY A 35 17.42 0.79 -4.71
C GLY A 35 16.51 1.87 -5.30
N GLN A 36 15.52 1.51 -6.14
CA GLN A 36 14.58 2.46 -6.70
C GLN A 36 13.41 2.74 -5.74
N SER A 37 12.84 3.93 -5.87
CA SER A 37 11.58 4.31 -5.25
C SER A 37 10.69 5.06 -6.22
N LYS A 38 9.38 5.01 -5.98
CA LYS A 38 8.39 5.73 -6.79
C LYS A 38 7.21 6.14 -5.92
N SER A 39 6.84 7.42 -6.03
CA SER A 39 5.61 7.92 -5.43
C SER A 39 4.42 7.65 -6.34
N ILE A 40 3.28 7.39 -5.72
CA ILE A 40 2.00 7.14 -6.37
C ILE A 40 0.89 7.88 -5.63
N ASP A 41 -0.15 8.24 -6.36
CA ASP A 41 -1.40 8.69 -5.77
C ASP A 41 -2.36 7.49 -5.71
N VAL A 42 -2.99 7.26 -4.57
CA VAL A 42 -3.96 6.16 -4.36
C VAL A 42 -5.25 6.69 -3.77
N ILE A 43 -6.35 5.95 -3.98
CA ILE A 43 -7.57 6.17 -3.20
C ILE A 43 -7.47 5.36 -1.92
N TYR A 44 -7.29 6.04 -0.79
CA TYR A 44 -7.33 5.44 0.53
C TYR A 44 -8.77 5.37 1.06
N ILE A 45 -9.15 4.19 1.51
CA ILE A 45 -10.46 3.86 2.09
C ILE A 45 -10.22 3.48 3.54
N ASN A 46 -10.55 4.39 4.46
CA ASN A 46 -10.50 4.11 5.88
C ASN A 46 -11.85 3.53 6.32
N ILE A 47 -11.89 2.21 6.50
CA ILE A 47 -13.13 1.51 6.88
C ILE A 47 -13.56 1.80 8.32
N LEU A 48 -12.62 2.14 9.21
CA LEU A 48 -12.92 2.42 10.62
C LEU A 48 -13.58 3.79 10.81
N GLU A 49 -13.19 4.76 9.98
CA GLU A 49 -13.68 6.15 10.04
C GLU A 49 -14.69 6.49 8.94
N ASN A 50 -15.05 5.53 8.09
CA ASN A 50 -15.94 5.72 6.92
C ASN A 50 -15.49 6.89 6.02
N GLU A 51 -14.18 6.98 5.78
CA GLU A 51 -13.55 8.04 5.00
C GLU A 51 -12.97 7.48 3.69
N VAL A 52 -13.14 8.22 2.59
CA VAL A 52 -12.47 7.95 1.32
C VAL A 52 -11.76 9.22 0.87
N LYS A 53 -10.45 9.14 0.66
CA LYS A 53 -9.64 10.30 0.25
C LYS A 53 -8.47 9.89 -0.64
N PRO A 54 -8.02 10.76 -1.56
CA PRO A 54 -6.74 10.58 -2.20
C PRO A 54 -5.61 10.76 -1.18
N VAL A 55 -4.59 9.91 -1.25
CA VAL A 55 -3.35 10.06 -0.48
C VAL A 55 -2.15 9.80 -1.35
N LYS A 56 -1.00 10.37 -0.98
CA LYS A 56 0.27 10.11 -1.66
C LYS A 56 1.12 9.10 -0.88
N GLN A 57 1.59 8.09 -1.59
CA GLN A 57 2.41 7.01 -1.01
C GLN A 57 3.74 6.91 -1.74
N LEU A 58 4.78 6.46 -1.05
CA LEU A 58 6.09 6.15 -1.61
C LEU A 58 6.41 4.69 -1.36
N TYR A 59 6.75 3.95 -2.42
CA TYR A 59 7.30 2.61 -2.31
C TYR A 59 8.76 2.63 -2.75
N GLY A 60 9.65 2.07 -1.93
CA GLY A 60 11.06 1.92 -2.22
C GLY A 60 11.51 0.46 -2.07
N ARG A 61 11.98 -0.17 -3.15
CA ARG A 61 12.45 -1.56 -3.08
C ARG A 61 13.85 -1.61 -2.48
N LYS A 62 13.99 -2.22 -1.29
CA LYS A 62 15.26 -2.27 -0.56
C LYS A 62 16.01 -3.58 -0.79
N LYS A 63 15.30 -4.68 -0.92
CA LYS A 63 15.86 -6.01 -1.23
C LYS A 63 14.92 -6.76 -2.17
N LYS A 64 15.25 -8.02 -2.46
CA LYS A 64 14.47 -8.89 -3.34
C LYS A 64 12.98 -8.93 -2.96
N ASP A 65 12.70 -9.01 -1.66
CA ASP A 65 11.40 -9.24 -1.04
C ASP A 65 11.04 -8.18 0.02
N GLN A 66 11.78 -7.08 0.10
CA GLN A 66 11.56 -6.02 1.09
C GLN A 66 11.35 -4.65 0.43
N TYR A 67 10.29 -3.98 0.86
CA TYR A 67 9.90 -2.64 0.42
C TYR A 67 9.77 -1.73 1.63
N LEU A 68 10.29 -0.51 1.52
CA LEU A 68 9.93 0.59 2.42
C LEU A 68 8.68 1.26 1.85
N TYR A 69 7.67 1.38 2.69
CA TYR A 69 6.46 2.14 2.43
C TYR A 69 6.48 3.41 3.27
N ASP A 70 6.13 4.55 2.68
CA ASP A 70 5.88 5.81 3.38
C ASP A 70 4.53 6.38 2.95
N ASN A 71 3.70 6.77 3.91
CA ASN A 71 2.54 7.62 3.64
C ASN A 71 3.00 9.08 3.71
N LEU A 72 3.08 9.75 2.55
CA LEU A 72 3.66 11.09 2.44
C LEU A 72 2.78 12.21 3.00
N ASP A 73 1.54 11.89 3.39
CA ASP A 73 0.62 12.83 4.02
C ASP A 73 0.62 12.67 5.56
N THR A 74 1.40 11.73 6.10
CA THR A 74 1.56 11.45 7.53
C THR A 74 3.04 11.18 7.88
N GLU A 75 3.33 10.86 9.14
CA GLU A 75 4.67 10.41 9.57
C GLU A 75 4.82 8.88 9.56
N PHE A 76 3.83 8.16 9.01
CA PHE A 76 3.83 6.70 9.02
C PHE A 76 4.71 6.11 7.91
N SER A 77 5.59 5.19 8.32
CA SER A 77 6.43 4.39 7.43
C SER A 77 6.46 2.94 7.92
N SER A 78 6.63 1.99 6.99
CA SER A 78 6.82 0.59 7.35
C SER A 78 7.75 -0.17 6.39
N SER A 79 8.40 -1.22 6.91
CA SER A 79 9.22 -2.14 6.15
C SER A 79 8.44 -3.42 5.82
N ILE A 80 7.80 -3.44 4.66
CA ILE A 80 6.97 -4.52 4.17
C ILE A 80 7.83 -5.65 3.60
N THR A 81 7.59 -6.88 4.03
CA THR A 81 8.15 -8.10 3.45
C THR A 81 7.07 -8.84 2.66
N VAL A 82 7.38 -9.27 1.43
CA VAL A 82 6.45 -9.95 0.53
C VAL A 82 6.90 -11.36 0.14
N ASP A 83 5.97 -12.16 -0.37
CA ASP A 83 6.25 -13.44 -1.01
C ASP A 83 6.66 -13.28 -2.48
N GLN A 84 6.81 -14.40 -3.20
CA GLN A 84 7.20 -14.40 -4.61
C GLN A 84 6.14 -13.81 -5.56
N LYS A 85 4.89 -13.68 -5.10
CA LYS A 85 3.77 -13.08 -5.83
C LYS A 85 3.53 -11.63 -5.43
N GLY A 86 4.37 -11.06 -4.56
CA GLY A 86 4.20 -9.71 -4.02
C GLY A 86 3.12 -9.62 -2.94
N ILE A 87 2.63 -10.74 -2.42
CA ILE A 87 1.67 -10.77 -1.30
C ILE A 87 2.42 -10.43 -0.01
N VAL A 88 1.89 -9.49 0.77
CA VAL A 88 2.49 -9.13 2.05
C VAL A 88 2.49 -10.32 3.00
N LYS A 89 3.68 -10.67 3.48
CA LYS A 89 3.85 -11.66 4.55
C LYS A 89 3.99 -11.00 5.92
N SER A 90 4.67 -9.85 5.97
CA SER A 90 4.93 -9.14 7.21
C SER A 90 4.95 -7.65 6.95
N ASP A 91 4.19 -6.92 7.74
CA ASP A 91 4.22 -5.48 7.92
C ASP A 91 4.38 -5.28 9.43
N PRO A 92 5.63 -5.07 9.91
CA PRO A 92 5.94 -5.10 11.34
C PRO A 92 5.00 -4.22 12.15
N ASP A 93 4.59 -4.72 13.31
CA ASP A 93 3.66 -4.06 14.24
C ASP A 93 2.20 -3.94 13.77
N LEU A 94 1.88 -4.33 12.53
CA LEU A 94 0.52 -4.28 11.98
C LEU A 94 -0.03 -5.64 11.53
N PHE A 95 0.71 -6.38 10.71
CA PHE A 95 0.20 -7.62 10.09
C PHE A 95 1.30 -8.67 9.94
N GLU A 96 0.92 -9.92 10.19
CA GLU A 96 1.72 -11.10 9.87
C GLU A 96 0.82 -12.13 9.17
N LEU A 97 1.34 -12.75 8.10
CA LEU A 97 0.65 -13.83 7.41
C LEU A 97 0.64 -15.08 8.29
N VAL A 98 -0.57 -15.54 8.61
CA VAL A 98 -0.77 -16.81 9.32
C VAL A 98 -1.04 -17.89 8.28
N LEU A 99 -0.29 -18.99 8.35
CA LEU A 99 -0.57 -20.20 7.60
C LEU A 99 -1.40 -21.12 8.50
N GLU A 100 -2.52 -21.62 8.00
CA GLU A 100 -3.25 -22.71 8.64
C GLU A 100 -2.63 -24.05 8.22
N ASP A 101 -2.46 -24.96 9.18
CA ASP A 101 -1.96 -26.33 8.99
C ASP A 101 -3.04 -27.27 8.39
#